data_AF-A0A1F5C017-F1
#
_entry.id   AF-A0A1F5C017-F1
#
_cell.length_a   1.000
_cell.length_b   1.000
_cell.length_c   1.000
_cell.angle_alpha   90.00
_cell.angle_beta   90.00
_cell.angle_gamma   90.00
#
_symmetry.space_group_name_H-M   'P 1'
#
loop_
_entity.id
_entity.type
_entity.pdbx_description
1 polymer ?
#
loop_
_entity_poly.entity_id
_entity_poly.type
_entity_poly.pdbx_seq_one_letter_code
_entity_poly.pdbx_strand_id
1 'polypeptide(L)'
;MILVIDVGNTHSVIGAYKEEKLLGHWRISTDLNKTEDEYGMLVKSLLFDANLTFSDIKSVVISCVIPPVTWILKKMSLDYFKVSPIIVGPGIKTEIYIKIDNPKEVGADRIVNAIAAYKLYGGPVIIVDFGTATTFCAVNKEGAYLGGAITPGIEISAEALFEKTAKLPKIELIKPKHSIGSNTITAMQSGIFFGYLGLTNELIRRFKRELGEDSVVVATGG
;
A
#
# COMPACT_ATOMS: atom_id res chain seq x y z
N MET A 1 -2.38 11.86 -20.35
CA MET A 1 -2.64 10.79 -19.36
C MET A 1 -1.77 11.03 -18.14
N ILE A 2 -2.12 10.44 -17.00
CA ILE A 2 -1.34 10.53 -15.76
C ILE A 2 -0.74 9.15 -15.48
N LEU A 3 0.56 9.08 -15.25
CA LEU A 3 1.21 7.91 -14.70
C LEU A 3 1.28 8.06 -13.18
N VAL A 4 0.76 7.09 -12.45
CA VAL A 4 0.89 7.01 -11.00
C VAL A 4 1.82 5.87 -10.65
N ILE A 5 2.71 6.09 -9.69
CA ILE A 5 3.66 5.09 -9.22
C ILE A 5 3.58 5.06 -7.70
N ASP A 6 3.22 3.92 -7.14
CA ASP A 6 3.27 3.65 -5.72
C ASP A 6 4.40 2.67 -5.43
N VAL A 7 5.39 3.10 -4.65
CA VAL A 7 6.59 2.35 -4.33
C VAL A 7 6.55 1.93 -2.87
N GLY A 8 6.22 0.65 -2.66
CA GLY A 8 6.32 -0.02 -1.37
C GLY A 8 7.67 -0.73 -1.20
N ASN A 9 7.90 -1.30 -0.02
CA ASN A 9 9.15 -2.00 0.29
C ASN A 9 9.39 -3.23 -0.59
N THR A 10 8.34 -4.02 -0.84
CA THR A 10 8.45 -5.28 -1.59
C THR A 10 8.13 -5.11 -3.07
N HIS A 11 7.12 -4.29 -3.37
CA HIS A 11 6.61 -4.12 -4.73
C HIS A 11 6.32 -2.64 -5.02
N SER A 12 6.51 -2.28 -6.29
CA SER A 12 6.03 -1.03 -6.87
C SER A 12 4.84 -1.32 -7.77
N VAL A 13 3.79 -0.53 -7.64
CA VAL A 13 2.60 -0.57 -8.50
C VAL A 13 2.61 0.65 -9.40
N ILE A 14 2.49 0.43 -10.70
CA ILE A 14 2.45 1.47 -11.72
C ILE A 14 1.05 1.45 -12.33
N GLY A 15 0.42 2.61 -12.47
CA GLY A 15 -0.90 2.77 -13.09
C GLY A 15 -0.91 3.88 -14.13
N ALA A 16 -1.60 3.67 -15.24
CA ALA A 16 -1.84 4.69 -16.25
C ALA A 16 -3.32 5.10 -16.27
N TYR A 17 -3.59 6.39 -16.06
CA TYR A 17 -4.94 6.95 -16.02
C TYR A 17 -5.19 7.90 -17.19
N LYS A 18 -6.39 7.82 -17.76
CA LYS A 18 -6.98 8.86 -18.60
C LYS A 18 -8.24 9.36 -17.91
N GLU A 19 -8.20 10.60 -17.45
CA GLU A 19 -9.24 11.17 -16.58
C GLU A 19 -9.43 10.26 -15.35
N GLU A 20 -10.64 9.77 -15.10
CA GLU A 20 -10.93 8.88 -13.97
C GLU A 20 -10.79 7.38 -14.31
N LYS A 21 -10.42 7.04 -15.55
CA LYS A 21 -10.31 5.65 -16.00
C LYS A 21 -8.88 5.13 -15.91
N LEU A 22 -8.70 4.05 -15.14
CA LEU A 22 -7.48 3.24 -15.14
C LEU A 22 -7.40 2.45 -16.45
N LEU A 23 -6.40 2.74 -17.28
CA LEU A 23 -6.18 2.09 -18.57
C LEU A 23 -5.34 0.82 -18.45
N GLY A 24 -4.47 0.77 -17.46
CA GLY A 24 -3.60 -0.37 -17.17
C GLY A 24 -2.90 -0.18 -15.83
N HIS A 25 -2.63 -1.28 -15.14
CA HIS A 25 -1.79 -1.29 -13.95
C HIS A 25 -0.87 -2.50 -13.96
N TRP A 26 0.29 -2.34 -13.36
CA TRP A 26 1.34 -3.34 -13.33
C TRP A 26 1.99 -3.36 -11.96
N ARG A 27 2.38 -4.55 -11.51
CA ARG A 27 3.11 -4.75 -10.27
C ARG A 27 4.48 -5.30 -10.59
N ILE A 28 5.52 -4.65 -10.07
CA ILE A 28 6.92 -5.05 -10.24
C ILE A 28 7.58 -5.14 -8.87
N SER A 29 8.63 -5.93 -8.73
CA SER A 29 9.43 -5.94 -7.49
C SER A 29 10.12 -4.59 -7.31
N THR A 30 10.11 -4.08 -6.09
CA THR A 30 10.91 -2.90 -5.75
C THR A 30 12.38 -3.29 -5.71
N ASP A 31 13.20 -2.61 -6.50
CA ASP A 31 14.62 -2.92 -6.63
C ASP A 31 15.45 -1.66 -6.45
N LEU A 32 16.30 -1.68 -5.42
CA LEU A 32 17.19 -0.58 -5.05
C LEU A 32 18.40 -0.47 -5.99
N ASN A 33 18.69 -1.53 -6.75
CA ASN A 33 19.83 -1.57 -7.66
C ASN A 33 19.46 -1.14 -9.08
N LYS A 34 18.15 -1.04 -9.40
CA LYS A 34 17.70 -0.59 -10.71
C LYS A 34 17.99 0.90 -10.90
N THR A 35 18.62 1.23 -12.00
CA THR A 35 18.83 2.58 -12.50
C THR A 35 17.57 3.17 -13.12
N GLU A 36 17.59 4.49 -13.35
CA GLU A 36 16.53 5.20 -14.06
C GLU A 36 16.29 4.68 -15.47
N ASP A 37 17.34 4.18 -16.14
CA ASP A 37 17.26 3.65 -17.50
C ASP A 37 16.59 2.27 -17.51
N GLU A 38 16.90 1.42 -16.52
CA GLU A 38 16.24 0.13 -16.35
C GLU A 38 14.75 0.30 -16.01
N TYR A 39 14.42 1.22 -15.09
CA TYR A 39 13.03 1.59 -14.83
C TYR A 39 12.37 2.17 -16.09
N GLY A 40 13.07 3.04 -16.83
CA GLY A 40 12.59 3.61 -18.07
C GLY A 40 12.21 2.54 -19.09
N MET A 41 13.11 1.58 -19.37
CA MET A 41 12.85 0.50 -20.32
C MET A 41 11.73 -0.44 -19.85
N LEU A 42 11.69 -0.75 -18.56
CA LEU A 42 10.62 -1.56 -17.98
C LEU A 42 9.27 -0.86 -18.16
N VAL A 43 9.13 0.40 -17.73
CA VAL A 43 7.89 1.17 -17.87
C VAL A 43 7.51 1.35 -19.34
N LYS A 44 8.48 1.54 -20.24
CA LYS A 44 8.24 1.58 -21.69
C LYS A 44 7.53 0.33 -22.17
N SER A 45 8.04 -0.84 -21.77
CA SER A 45 7.49 -2.14 -22.18
C SER A 45 6.09 -2.35 -21.62
N LEU A 46 5.85 -1.97 -20.36
CA LEU A 46 4.54 -2.07 -19.73
C LEU A 46 3.50 -1.17 -20.41
N LEU A 47 3.86 0.09 -20.69
CA LEU A 47 3.00 1.00 -21.43
C LEU A 47 2.69 0.47 -22.83
N PHE A 48 3.70 -0.05 -23.53
CA PHE A 48 3.54 -0.59 -24.88
C PHE A 48 2.54 -1.75 -24.92
N ASP A 49 2.57 -2.66 -23.93
CA ASP A 49 1.61 -3.76 -23.79
C ASP A 49 0.16 -3.25 -23.65
N ALA A 50 -0.05 -2.09 -23.01
CA ALA A 50 -1.34 -1.41 -22.96
C ALA A 50 -1.64 -0.50 -24.17
N ASN A 51 -0.87 -0.59 -25.26
CA ASN A 51 -0.94 0.28 -26.44
C ASN A 51 -0.73 1.77 -26.11
N LEU A 52 0.12 2.05 -25.11
CA LEU A 52 0.50 3.39 -24.69
C LEU A 52 1.98 3.66 -25.01
N THR A 53 2.30 4.94 -25.16
CA THR A 53 3.65 5.42 -25.39
C THR A 53 4.04 6.46 -24.33
N PHE A 54 5.34 6.75 -24.22
CA PHE A 54 5.79 7.81 -23.33
C PHE A 54 5.16 9.17 -23.65
N SER A 55 4.91 9.48 -24.92
CA SER A 55 4.30 10.74 -25.32
C SER A 55 2.85 10.92 -24.86
N ASP A 56 2.15 9.83 -24.51
CA ASP A 56 0.78 9.87 -24.00
C ASP A 56 0.72 10.33 -22.53
N ILE A 57 1.81 10.10 -21.78
CA ILE A 57 1.95 10.50 -20.39
C ILE A 57 2.32 11.99 -20.33
N LYS A 58 1.48 12.77 -19.66
CA LYS A 58 1.64 14.23 -19.51
C LYS A 58 1.94 14.65 -18.08
N SER A 59 1.75 13.75 -17.13
CA SER A 59 1.99 13.98 -15.71
C SER A 59 2.39 12.68 -15.03
N VAL A 60 3.28 12.78 -14.06
CA VAL A 60 3.74 11.65 -13.25
C VAL A 60 3.52 12.01 -11.77
N VAL A 61 2.89 11.12 -11.02
CA VAL A 61 2.70 11.25 -9.57
C VAL A 61 3.32 10.04 -8.89
N ILE A 62 4.14 10.27 -7.87
CA ILE A 62 4.91 9.23 -7.18
C ILE A 62 4.60 9.27 -5.69
N SER A 63 4.06 8.17 -5.17
CA SER A 63 4.05 7.82 -3.75
C SER A 63 5.21 6.86 -3.51
N CYS A 64 6.11 7.19 -2.59
CA CYS A 64 7.29 6.35 -2.34
C CYS A 64 7.71 6.42 -0.89
N VAL A 65 7.83 5.25 -0.25
CA VAL A 65 8.30 5.13 1.14
C VAL A 65 9.82 4.87 1.24
N ILE A 66 10.53 4.81 0.10
CA ILE A 66 11.96 4.49 0.01
C ILE A 66 12.75 5.66 -0.63
N PRO A 67 13.44 6.51 0.17
CA PRO A 67 14.08 7.72 -0.33
C PRO A 67 15.06 7.54 -1.50
N PRO A 68 15.93 6.50 -1.54
CA PRO A 68 16.81 6.25 -2.68
C PRO A 68 16.07 6.06 -4.01
N VAL A 69 14.95 5.32 -4.00
CA VAL A 69 14.15 5.02 -5.20
C VAL A 69 13.45 6.28 -5.72
N THR A 70 13.08 7.20 -4.83
CA THR A 70 12.45 8.48 -5.22
C THR A 70 13.34 9.27 -6.19
N TRP A 71 14.66 9.31 -5.96
CA TRP A 71 15.59 10.02 -6.84
C TRP A 71 15.68 9.39 -8.23
N ILE A 72 15.71 8.06 -8.26
CA ILE A 72 15.80 7.26 -9.49
C ILE A 72 14.55 7.49 -10.35
N LEU A 73 13.36 7.36 -9.76
CA LEU A 73 12.10 7.57 -10.47
C LEU A 73 11.90 9.03 -10.90
N LYS A 74 12.42 9.99 -10.11
CA LYS A 74 12.42 11.40 -10.51
C LYS A 74 13.25 11.63 -11.76
N LYS A 75 14.44 11.02 -11.84
CA LYS A 75 15.30 11.11 -13.02
C LYS A 75 14.66 10.42 -14.23
N MET A 76 14.12 9.21 -14.05
CA MET A 76 13.34 8.52 -15.09
C MET A 76 12.19 9.39 -15.64
N SER A 77 11.44 10.05 -14.75
CA SER A 77 10.35 10.97 -15.14
C SER A 77 10.84 12.10 -16.06
N LEU A 78 11.98 12.71 -15.73
CA LEU A 78 12.57 13.79 -16.51
C LEU A 78 13.16 13.30 -17.83
N ASP A 79 13.86 12.16 -17.81
CA ASP A 79 14.61 11.67 -18.97
C ASP A 79 13.71 11.02 -20.02
N TYR A 80 12.68 10.27 -19.61
CA TYR A 80 11.82 9.54 -20.53
C TYR A 80 10.49 10.21 -20.83
N PHE A 81 9.87 10.83 -19.82
CA PHE A 81 8.56 11.48 -19.98
C PHE A 81 8.66 12.99 -20.21
N LYS A 82 9.84 13.59 -19.97
CA LYS A 82 10.07 15.04 -20.07
C LYS A 82 9.16 15.85 -19.14
N VAL A 83 8.79 15.27 -18.00
CA VAL A 83 7.89 15.89 -17.02
C VAL A 83 8.51 15.79 -15.62
N SER A 84 8.46 16.88 -14.86
CA SER A 84 8.79 16.83 -13.43
C SER A 84 7.66 16.14 -12.67
N PRO A 85 7.94 15.08 -11.90
CA PRO A 85 6.91 14.37 -11.18
C PRO A 85 6.46 15.15 -9.94
N ILE A 86 5.23 14.91 -9.53
CA ILE A 86 4.71 15.30 -8.23
C ILE A 86 5.04 14.17 -7.25
N ILE A 87 5.80 14.49 -6.20
CA ILE A 87 6.11 13.52 -5.13
C ILE A 87 5.11 13.73 -4.00
N VAL A 88 4.40 12.67 -3.63
CA VAL A 88 3.49 12.68 -2.48
C VAL A 88 4.33 12.65 -1.20
N GLY A 89 4.13 13.65 -0.34
CA GLY A 89 4.85 13.76 0.92
C GLY A 89 4.59 15.09 1.63
N PRO A 90 5.31 15.37 2.74
CA PRO A 90 5.12 16.58 3.52
C PRO A 90 5.23 17.85 2.68
N GLY A 91 4.25 18.76 2.83
CA GLY A 91 4.21 20.04 2.10
C GLY A 91 3.39 20.01 0.80
N ILE A 92 2.92 18.84 0.34
CA ILE A 92 1.90 18.79 -0.71
C ILE A 92 0.55 19.22 -0.13
N LYS A 93 -0.23 20.00 -0.91
CA LYS A 93 -1.57 20.39 -0.50
C LYS A 93 -2.48 19.16 -0.58
N THR A 94 -2.84 18.61 0.57
CA THR A 94 -3.81 17.53 0.71
C THR A 94 -5.19 18.11 1.03
N GLU A 95 -6.24 17.41 0.61
CA GLU A 95 -7.63 17.75 0.98
C GLU A 95 -8.02 17.20 2.35
N ILE A 96 -7.12 16.43 2.99
CA ILE A 96 -7.31 15.83 4.31
C ILE A 96 -6.47 16.54 5.37
N TYR A 97 -7.04 16.77 6.55
CA TYR A 97 -6.32 17.33 7.70
C TYR A 97 -5.64 16.21 8.50
N ILE A 98 -4.31 16.26 8.64
CA ILE A 98 -3.54 15.24 9.36
C ILE A 98 -3.45 15.65 10.84
N LYS A 99 -4.27 15.03 11.68
CA LYS A 99 -4.39 15.31 13.12
C LYS A 99 -3.64 14.27 13.95
N ILE A 100 -2.32 14.25 13.82
CA ILE A 100 -1.42 13.49 14.69
C ILE A 100 -0.28 14.39 15.17
N ASP A 101 0.45 13.97 16.21
CA ASP A 101 1.51 14.76 16.84
C ASP A 101 2.62 15.17 15.86
N ASN A 102 3.04 14.26 14.98
CA ASN A 102 4.03 14.53 13.94
C ASN A 102 3.52 14.14 12.53
N PRO A 103 2.84 15.05 11.81
CA PRO A 103 2.29 14.77 10.48
C PRO A 103 3.33 14.33 9.44
N LYS A 104 4.62 14.66 9.64
CA LYS A 104 5.70 14.31 8.70
C LYS A 104 6.09 12.83 8.77
N GLU A 105 5.70 12.12 9.83
CA GLU A 105 6.01 10.70 10.02
C GLU A 105 5.00 9.77 9.32
N VAL A 106 3.87 10.31 8.84
CA VAL A 106 2.90 9.49 8.13
C VAL A 106 3.46 9.12 6.76
N GLY A 107 3.46 7.82 6.46
CA GLY A 107 3.79 7.30 5.13
C GLY A 107 2.90 7.91 4.05
N ALA A 108 3.47 8.17 2.88
CA ALA A 108 2.76 8.74 1.74
C ALA A 108 1.59 7.85 1.29
N ASP A 109 1.80 6.53 1.29
CA ASP A 109 0.81 5.49 1.03
C ASP A 109 -0.44 5.63 1.92
N ARG A 110 -0.25 5.81 3.24
CA ARG A 110 -1.34 5.97 4.20
C ARG A 110 -2.13 7.27 3.97
N ILE A 111 -1.45 8.34 3.57
CA ILE A 111 -2.10 9.61 3.22
C ILE A 111 -2.94 9.45 1.95
N VAL A 112 -2.39 8.81 0.91
CA VAL A 112 -3.12 8.57 -0.36
C VAL A 112 -4.34 7.70 -0.11
N ASN A 113 -4.18 6.61 0.66
CA ASN A 113 -5.28 5.73 1.04
C ASN A 113 -6.38 6.48 1.81
N ALA A 114 -6.01 7.36 2.74
CA ALA A 114 -6.97 8.15 3.50
C ALA A 114 -7.74 9.15 2.63
N ILE A 115 -7.06 9.85 1.71
CA ILE A 115 -7.68 10.76 0.74
C ILE A 115 -8.64 9.99 -0.17
N ALA A 116 -8.19 8.87 -0.74
CA ALA A 116 -8.99 8.06 -1.66
C ALA A 116 -10.21 7.47 -0.95
N ALA A 117 -10.05 6.89 0.23
CA ALA A 117 -11.13 6.30 0.99
C ALA A 117 -12.20 7.34 1.37
N TYR A 118 -11.78 8.51 1.87
CA TYR A 118 -12.73 9.57 2.22
C TYR A 118 -13.45 10.11 0.98
N LYS A 119 -12.76 10.28 -0.15
CA LYS A 119 -13.37 10.75 -1.40
C LYS A 119 -14.37 9.75 -1.98
N LEU A 120 -14.08 8.45 -1.91
CA LEU A 120 -14.93 7.39 -2.48
C LEU A 120 -16.10 7.00 -1.58
N TYR A 121 -15.92 7.04 -0.26
CA TYR A 121 -16.86 6.46 0.70
C TYR A 121 -17.37 7.45 1.77
N GLY A 122 -16.81 8.65 1.85
CA GLY A 122 -17.10 9.60 2.93
C GLY A 122 -16.45 9.23 4.26
N GLY A 123 -16.78 9.99 5.32
CA GLY A 123 -16.36 9.74 6.69
C GLY A 123 -17.54 9.45 7.62
N PRO A 124 -17.33 8.69 8.71
CA PRO A 124 -16.05 8.16 9.17
C PRO A 124 -15.65 6.89 8.42
N VAL A 125 -14.35 6.71 8.17
CA VAL A 125 -13.83 5.55 7.45
C VAL A 125 -12.59 4.98 8.11
N ILE A 126 -12.55 3.65 8.19
CA ILE A 126 -11.43 2.84 8.65
C ILE A 126 -10.82 2.17 7.41
N ILE A 127 -9.56 2.45 7.13
CA ILE A 127 -8.80 1.78 6.06
C ILE A 127 -7.95 0.68 6.67
N VAL A 128 -8.03 -0.54 6.12
CA VAL A 128 -7.15 -1.67 6.43
C VAL A 128 -6.34 -2.02 5.20
N ASP A 129 -5.03 -1.82 5.24
CA ASP A 129 -4.12 -2.12 4.13
C ASP A 129 -3.30 -3.37 4.46
N PHE A 130 -3.53 -4.46 3.73
CA PHE A 130 -2.81 -5.73 3.85
C PHE A 130 -1.57 -5.73 2.92
N GLY A 131 -0.53 -5.02 3.34
CA GLY A 131 0.75 -4.96 2.64
C GLY A 131 1.88 -5.71 3.36
N THR A 132 3.12 -5.27 3.12
CA THR A 132 4.31 -5.72 3.86
C THR A 132 4.10 -5.62 5.37
N ALA A 133 3.50 -4.51 5.82
CA ALA A 133 2.87 -4.37 7.13
C ALA A 133 1.35 -4.31 6.94
N THR A 134 0.59 -4.77 7.94
CA THR A 134 -0.85 -4.50 7.96
C THR A 134 -1.08 -3.16 8.66
N THR A 135 -1.65 -2.19 7.97
CA THR A 135 -1.93 -0.88 8.55
C THR A 135 -3.42 -0.63 8.71
N PHE A 136 -3.78 0.03 9.80
CA PHE A 136 -5.12 0.49 10.09
C PHE A 136 -5.06 2.01 10.16
N CYS A 137 -5.93 2.70 9.43
CA CYS A 137 -6.01 4.16 9.45
C CYS A 137 -7.44 4.60 9.73
N ALA A 138 -7.60 5.65 10.53
CA ALA A 138 -8.89 6.24 10.86
C ALA A 138 -9.01 7.64 10.27
N VAL A 139 -10.11 7.90 9.57
CA VAL A 139 -10.51 9.24 9.11
C VAL A 139 -11.89 9.54 9.67
N ASN A 140 -12.04 10.65 10.37
CA ASN A 140 -13.33 11.01 10.99
C ASN A 140 -14.32 11.63 9.99
N LYS A 141 -15.51 12.00 10.50
CA LYS A 141 -16.60 12.60 9.70
C LYS A 141 -16.18 13.88 8.98
N GLU A 142 -15.34 14.69 9.61
CA GLU A 142 -14.86 15.96 9.07
C GLU A 142 -13.69 15.80 8.07
N GLY A 143 -13.27 14.57 7.77
CA GLY A 143 -12.13 14.34 6.87
C GLY A 143 -10.79 14.66 7.53
N ALA A 144 -10.68 14.48 8.85
CA ALA A 144 -9.41 14.52 9.56
C ALA A 144 -8.86 13.09 9.71
N TYR A 145 -7.61 12.89 9.27
CA TYR A 145 -6.84 11.69 9.52
C TYR A 145 -6.37 11.69 10.97
N LEU A 146 -6.80 10.69 11.74
CA LEU A 146 -6.55 10.58 13.18
C LEU A 146 -5.37 9.67 13.55
N GLY A 147 -4.73 9.05 12.55
CA GLY A 147 -3.72 8.02 12.79
C GLY A 147 -4.29 6.62 12.69
N GLY A 148 -3.76 5.70 13.49
CA GLY A 148 -4.25 4.33 13.58
C GLY A 148 -3.21 3.34 14.10
N ALA A 149 -3.17 2.12 13.58
CA ALA A 149 -2.33 1.04 14.08
C ALA A 149 -1.49 0.42 12.96
N ILE A 150 -0.34 -0.15 13.32
CA ILE A 150 0.54 -0.88 12.40
C ILE A 150 0.88 -2.21 13.06
N THR A 151 0.68 -3.30 12.34
CA THR A 151 1.09 -4.64 12.76
C THR A 151 1.99 -5.24 11.69
N PRO A 152 2.71 -6.34 11.98
CA PRO A 152 3.33 -7.12 10.91
C PRO A 152 2.33 -7.44 9.79
N GLY A 153 2.84 -7.70 8.58
CA GLY A 153 2.04 -8.30 7.51
C GLY A 153 1.89 -9.80 7.71
N ILE A 154 0.91 -10.39 7.03
CA ILE A 154 0.63 -11.83 7.09
C ILE A 154 1.87 -12.63 6.67
N GLU A 155 2.50 -12.23 5.56
CA GLU A 155 3.73 -12.86 5.04
C GLU A 155 4.90 -12.71 6.02
N ILE A 156 5.18 -11.48 6.50
CA ILE A 156 6.23 -11.25 7.51
C ILE A 156 6.02 -12.13 8.75
N SER A 157 4.77 -12.32 9.17
CA SER A 157 4.48 -13.11 10.37
C SER A 157 4.79 -14.59 10.14
N ALA A 158 4.47 -15.13 8.97
CA ALA A 158 4.80 -16.50 8.61
C ALA A 158 6.31 -16.68 8.40
N GLU A 159 6.96 -15.74 7.74
CA GLU A 159 8.42 -15.75 7.52
C GLU A 159 9.18 -15.66 8.84
N ALA A 160 8.75 -14.81 9.77
CA ALA A 160 9.38 -14.70 11.08
C ALA A 160 9.34 -16.03 11.85
N LEU A 161 8.25 -16.80 11.77
CA LEU A 161 8.19 -18.13 12.39
C LEU A 161 9.19 -19.10 11.75
N PHE A 162 9.35 -19.07 10.43
CA PHE A 162 10.32 -19.89 9.72
C PHE A 162 11.77 -19.48 10.06
N GLU A 163 12.09 -18.19 10.02
CA GLU A 163 13.46 -17.70 10.19
C GLU A 163 13.95 -17.70 11.65
N LYS A 164 13.03 -17.47 12.61
CA LYS A 164 13.39 -17.27 14.03
C LYS A 164 13.17 -18.51 14.88
N THR A 165 12.86 -19.65 14.29
CA THR A 165 12.71 -20.91 15.01
C THR A 165 13.48 -22.05 14.33
N ALA A 166 13.89 -23.05 15.11
CA ALA A 166 14.77 -24.10 14.59
C ALA A 166 14.04 -25.21 13.79
N LYS A 167 12.72 -25.35 13.94
CA LYS A 167 11.97 -26.52 13.45
C LYS A 167 10.69 -26.18 12.68
N LEU A 168 10.27 -24.92 12.62
CA LEU A 168 9.08 -24.56 11.87
C LEU A 168 9.45 -24.43 10.38
N PRO A 169 8.74 -25.14 9.47
CA PRO A 169 9.01 -25.05 8.04
C PRO A 169 8.45 -23.76 7.46
N LYS A 170 8.92 -23.38 6.26
CA LYS A 170 8.23 -22.38 5.44
C LYS A 170 6.89 -22.97 5.00
N ILE A 171 5.82 -22.19 5.16
CA ILE A 171 4.44 -22.61 4.83
C ILE A 171 3.84 -21.72 3.75
N GLU A 172 2.92 -22.30 2.98
CA GLU A 172 2.01 -21.54 2.14
C GLU A 172 0.82 -21.01 2.96
N LEU A 173 0.41 -19.77 2.67
CA LEU A 173 -0.73 -19.13 3.30
C LEU A 173 -2.04 -19.57 2.61
N ILE A 174 -2.73 -20.52 3.23
CA ILE A 174 -4.04 -20.98 2.79
C ILE A 174 -5.05 -20.92 3.94
N LYS A 175 -6.34 -20.80 3.61
CA LYS A 175 -7.40 -20.92 4.60
C LYS A 175 -7.43 -22.36 5.17
N PRO A 176 -7.16 -22.55 6.46
CA PRO A 176 -7.18 -23.86 7.09
C PRO A 176 -8.62 -24.37 7.24
N LYS A 177 -8.80 -25.70 7.16
CA LYS A 177 -10.12 -26.35 7.35
C LYS A 177 -10.59 -26.33 8.80
N HIS A 178 -9.66 -26.37 9.75
CA HIS A 178 -9.91 -26.44 11.18
C HIS A 178 -9.01 -25.45 11.93
N SER A 179 -9.48 -24.97 13.08
CA SER A 179 -8.71 -24.09 13.96
C SER A 179 -7.67 -24.84 14.80
N ILE A 180 -7.87 -26.13 15.05
CA ILE A 180 -6.87 -26.97 15.72
C ILE A 180 -6.14 -27.76 14.64
N GLY A 181 -4.86 -27.41 14.41
CA GLY A 181 -4.00 -28.13 13.47
C GLY A 181 -3.55 -29.48 14.03
N SER A 182 -3.60 -30.52 13.22
CA SER A 182 -3.15 -31.88 13.60
C SER A 182 -1.66 -32.12 13.37
N ASN A 183 -0.97 -31.15 12.76
CA ASN A 183 0.47 -31.17 12.52
C ASN A 183 1.02 -29.74 12.47
N THR A 184 2.35 -29.59 12.45
CA THR A 184 3.03 -28.28 12.47
C THR A 184 2.55 -27.33 11.37
N ILE A 185 2.43 -27.80 10.13
CA ILE A 185 2.03 -26.96 8.99
C ILE A 185 0.60 -26.43 9.19
N THR A 186 -0.35 -27.31 9.50
CA THR A 186 -1.76 -26.92 9.71
C THR A 186 -1.94 -26.09 10.98
N ALA A 187 -1.13 -26.30 12.02
CA ALA A 187 -1.13 -25.49 13.23
C ALA A 187 -0.62 -24.08 12.96
N MET A 188 0.48 -23.93 12.19
CA MET A 188 0.98 -22.62 11.76
C MET A 188 -0.02 -21.90 10.85
N GLN A 189 -0.59 -22.59 9.86
CA GLN A 189 -1.62 -22.02 8.97
C GLN A 189 -2.84 -21.54 9.76
N SER A 190 -3.29 -22.33 10.75
CA SER A 190 -4.35 -21.94 11.68
C SER A 190 -4.00 -20.69 12.48
N GLY A 191 -2.84 -20.70 13.13
CA GLY A 191 -2.38 -19.59 13.97
C GLY A 191 -2.25 -18.28 13.19
N ILE A 192 -1.68 -18.33 11.99
CA ILE A 192 -1.56 -17.15 11.14
C ILE A 192 -2.94 -16.70 10.64
N PHE A 193 -3.73 -17.58 10.02
CA PHE A 193 -4.99 -17.18 9.40
C PHE A 193 -6.03 -16.69 10.42
N PHE A 194 -6.35 -17.49 11.44
CA PHE A 194 -7.34 -17.11 12.44
C PHE A 194 -6.81 -16.08 13.43
N GLY A 195 -5.50 -16.05 13.69
CA GLY A 195 -4.86 -14.99 14.45
C GLY A 195 -5.02 -13.63 13.79
N TYR A 196 -4.74 -13.52 12.48
CA TYR A 196 -4.96 -12.29 11.71
C TYR A 196 -6.43 -11.90 11.62
N LEU A 197 -7.33 -12.87 11.48
CA LEU A 197 -8.78 -12.61 11.52
C LEU A 197 -9.17 -11.99 12.86
N GLY A 198 -8.69 -12.54 13.98
CA GLY A 198 -8.94 -12.01 15.32
C GLY A 198 -8.35 -10.61 15.52
N LEU A 199 -7.09 -10.42 15.15
CA LEU A 199 -6.40 -9.12 15.19
C LEU A 199 -7.17 -8.06 14.40
N THR A 200 -7.56 -8.38 13.17
CA THR A 200 -8.27 -7.46 12.27
C THR A 200 -9.63 -7.09 12.83
N ASN A 201 -10.43 -8.08 13.25
CA ASN A 201 -11.75 -7.85 13.83
C ASN A 201 -11.66 -7.02 15.12
N GLU A 202 -10.68 -7.28 15.97
CA GLU A 202 -10.52 -6.57 17.23
C GLU A 202 -10.12 -5.11 17.02
N LEU A 203 -9.16 -4.84 16.12
CA LEU A 203 -8.75 -3.47 15.80
C LEU A 203 -9.89 -2.69 15.14
N ILE A 204 -10.62 -3.27 14.19
CA ILE A 204 -11.81 -2.64 13.59
C ILE A 204 -12.85 -2.32 14.67
N ARG A 205 -13.14 -3.27 15.56
CA ARG A 205 -14.11 -3.08 16.65
C ARG A 205 -13.71 -1.95 17.59
N ARG A 206 -12.43 -1.83 17.92
CA ARG A 206 -11.91 -0.72 18.75
C ARG A 206 -12.02 0.62 18.01
N PHE A 207 -11.62 0.65 16.75
CA PHE A 207 -11.72 1.87 15.93
C PHE A 207 -13.18 2.32 15.79
N LYS A 208 -14.13 1.41 15.57
CA LYS A 208 -15.56 1.74 15.54
C LYS A 208 -16.08 2.34 16.84
N ARG A 209 -15.60 1.86 17.99
CA ARG A 209 -15.98 2.44 19.29
C ARG A 209 -15.48 3.87 19.47
N GLU A 210 -14.30 4.18 18.92
CA GLU A 210 -13.68 5.51 19.00
C GLU A 210 -14.21 6.48 17.93
N LEU A 211 -14.53 5.96 16.74
CA LEU A 211 -14.85 6.75 15.54
C LEU A 211 -16.36 6.85 15.25
N GLY A 212 -17.13 5.85 15.67
CA GLY A 212 -18.56 5.67 15.38
C GLY A 212 -18.85 4.28 14.83
N GLU A 213 -19.91 3.63 15.31
CA GLU A 213 -20.30 2.28 14.85
C GLU A 213 -20.71 2.26 13.37
N ASP A 214 -21.16 3.41 12.85
CA ASP A 214 -21.48 3.69 11.45
C ASP A 214 -20.25 3.83 10.54
N SER A 215 -19.03 3.75 11.09
CA SER A 215 -17.80 3.86 10.29
C SER A 215 -17.75 2.78 9.21
N VAL A 216 -17.48 3.23 7.97
CA VAL A 216 -17.22 2.35 6.83
C VAL A 216 -15.86 1.71 7.01
N VAL A 217 -15.74 0.43 6.67
CA VAL A 217 -14.46 -0.28 6.67
C VAL A 217 -14.09 -0.62 5.24
N VAL A 218 -12.91 -0.17 4.80
CA VAL A 218 -12.38 -0.39 3.46
C VAL A 218 -11.10 -1.20 3.59
N ALA A 219 -10.99 -2.28 2.82
CA ALA A 219 -9.77 -3.07 2.74
C ALA A 219 -9.08 -2.86 1.39
N THR A 220 -7.75 -2.80 1.41
CA THR A 220 -6.86 -2.79 0.23
C THR A 220 -5.62 -3.64 0.53
N GLY A 221 -4.69 -3.74 -0.41
CA GLY A 221 -3.49 -4.55 -0.27
C GLY A 221 -3.43 -5.71 -1.27
N GLY A 222 -2.44 -6.59 -1.06
CA GLY A 222 -2.16 -7.74 -1.93
C GLY A 222 -3.14 -8.90 -1.76
#